data_AF-A0A7C3LS60-F1
#
_entry.id   AF-A0A7C3LS60-F1
#
_cell.length_a   1.000
_cell.length_b   1.000
_cell.length_c   1.000
_cell.angle_alpha   90.00
_cell.angle_beta   90.00
_cell.angle_gamma   90.00
#
_symmetry.space_group_name_H-M   'P 1'
#
loop_
_entity.id
_entity.type
_entity.pdbx_description
1 polymer ?
#
loop_
_entity_poly.entity_id
_entity_poly.type
_entity_poly.pdbx_seq_one_letter_code
_entity_poly.pdbx_strand_id
1 'polypeptide(L)'
;MEKEATELIMRWGHFLAGIMWIGILYYFNFIQVPFLKAVSPEGKAEAFKHLVPRALFFFRWAALLTVLFGLSILGQRGILLDAYTLHKGAAVIGMGAWLGTIML
;
A
#
# COMPACT_ATOMS: atom_id res chain seq x y z
N MET A 1 -13.93 7.63 23.74
CA MET A 1 -13.72 6.16 23.74
C MET A 1 -14.01 5.51 22.38
N GLU A 2 -15.24 5.40 21.89
CA GLU A 2 -15.53 4.62 20.65
C GLU A 2 -14.87 5.19 19.37
N LYS A 3 -14.88 6.52 19.20
CA LYS A 3 -14.22 7.19 18.07
C LYS A 3 -12.69 7.06 18.10
N GLU A 4 -12.09 7.05 19.29
CA GLU A 4 -10.63 6.91 19.47
C GLU A 4 -10.18 5.47 19.16
N ALA A 5 -10.96 4.47 19.58
CA ALA A 5 -10.69 3.08 19.25
C ALA A 5 -10.76 2.85 17.72
N THR A 6 -11.76 3.42 17.05
CA THR A 6 -11.89 3.33 15.60
C THR A 6 -10.71 3.99 14.87
N GLU A 7 -10.29 5.19 15.29
CA GLU A 7 -9.14 5.87 14.67
C GLU A 7 -7.85 5.07 14.87
N LEU A 8 -7.67 4.48 16.06
CA LEU A 8 -6.52 3.63 16.36
C LEU A 8 -6.47 2.39 15.45
N ILE A 9 -7.61 1.72 15.25
CA ILE A 9 -7.72 0.56 14.35
C ILE A 9 -7.38 0.96 12.92
N MET A 10 -7.92 2.08 12.42
CA MET A 10 -7.61 2.55 11.07
C MET A 10 -6.14 2.91 10.91
N ARG A 11 -5.54 3.55 11.92
CA ARG A 11 -4.12 3.92 11.89
C ARG A 11 -3.20 2.72 11.89
N TRP A 12 -3.44 1.73 12.75
CA TRP A 12 -2.66 0.50 12.74
C TRP A 12 -2.91 -0.34 11.48
N GLY A 13 -4.15 -0.39 10.99
CA GLY A 13 -4.47 -1.00 9.70
C GLY A 13 -3.68 -0.37 8.55
N HIS A 14 -3.63 0.97 8.50
CA HIS A 14 -2.84 1.72 7.53
C HIS A 14 -1.35 1.37 7.62
N PHE A 15 -0.78 1.34 8.83
CA PHE A 15 0.63 1.00 9.03
C PHE A 15 0.96 -0.44 8.62
N LEU A 16 0.17 -1.42 9.04
CA LEU A 16 0.40 -2.82 8.71
C LEU A 16 0.25 -3.08 7.20
N ALA A 17 -0.76 -2.49 6.57
CA ALA A 17 -0.94 -2.56 5.13
C ALA A 17 0.23 -1.91 4.38
N GLY A 18 0.68 -0.73 4.84
CA GLY A 18 1.80 -0.01 4.26
C GLY A 18 3.13 -0.78 4.39
N ILE A 19 3.39 -1.37 5.56
CA ILE A 19 4.57 -2.22 5.80
C ILE A 19 4.54 -3.42 4.84
N MET A 20 3.40 -4.08 4.68
CA MET A 20 3.26 -5.21 3.75
C MET A 20 3.47 -4.77 2.29
N TRP A 21 2.88 -3.64 1.89
CA TRP A 21 3.00 -3.10 0.53
C TRP A 21 4.45 -2.79 0.17
N ILE A 22 5.14 -2.01 1.02
CA ILE A 22 6.54 -1.63 0.80
C ILE A 22 7.47 -2.84 0.96
N GLY A 23 7.20 -3.74 1.90
CA GLY A 23 7.96 -4.97 2.09
C GLY A 23 7.94 -5.87 0.85
N ILE A 24 6.76 -6.06 0.23
CA ILE A 24 6.64 -6.83 -1.01
C ILE A 24 7.27 -6.08 -2.18
N LEU A 25 7.21 -4.74 -2.22
CA LEU A 25 7.91 -3.95 -3.23
C LEU A 25 9.42 -4.16 -3.16
N TYR A 26 10.00 -4.17 -1.95
CA TYR A 26 11.41 -4.46 -1.76
C TYR A 26 11.76 -5.89 -2.16
N TYR A 27 10.91 -6.85 -1.80
CA TYR A 27 11.06 -8.23 -2.26
C TYR A 27 11.09 -8.32 -3.80
N PHE A 28 10.19 -7.63 -4.51
CA PHE A 28 10.22 -7.62 -5.97
C PHE A 28 11.52 -7.06 -6.55
N ASN A 29 11.93 -5.89 -6.07
CA ASN A 29 13.05 -5.15 -6.65
C ASN A 29 14.40 -5.78 -6.31
N PHE A 30 14.62 -6.15 -5.05
CA PHE A 30 15.92 -6.57 -4.56
C PHE A 30 16.11 -8.09 -4.56
N ILE A 31 15.03 -8.87 -4.49
CA ILE A 31 15.12 -10.33 -4.34
C ILE A 31 14.60 -11.04 -5.60
N GLN A 32 13.33 -10.84 -5.96
CA GLN A 32 12.68 -11.61 -7.02
C GLN A 32 13.27 -11.31 -8.40
N VAL A 33 13.44 -10.04 -8.78
CA VAL A 33 13.95 -9.69 -10.11
C VAL A 33 15.37 -10.22 -10.35
N PRO A 34 16.33 -10.06 -9.43
CA PRO A 34 17.64 -10.70 -9.56
C PRO A 34 17.57 -12.23 -9.59
N PHE A 35 16.76 -12.85 -8.72
CA PHE A 35 16.57 -14.31 -8.69
C PHE A 35 16.08 -14.85 -10.05
N LEU A 36 15.07 -14.21 -10.65
CA LEU A 36 14.52 -14.62 -11.95
C LEU A 36 15.52 -14.49 -13.13
N LYS A 37 16.62 -13.75 -12.96
CA LYS A 37 17.71 -13.67 -13.94
C LYS A 37 18.74 -14.79 -13.76
N ALA A 38 18.83 -15.38 -12.57
CA ALA A 38 19.84 -16.38 -12.22
C ALA A 38 19.35 -17.83 -12.40
N VAL A 39 18.04 -18.06 -12.49
CA VAL A 39 17.44 -19.40 -12.60
C VAL A 39 17.29 -19.88 -14.04
N SER A 40 17.13 -21.20 -14.22
CA SER A 40 16.83 -21.79 -15.53
C SER A 40 15.47 -21.31 -16.09
N PRO A 41 15.22 -21.45 -17.40
CA PRO A 41 13.93 -21.12 -18.01
C PRO A 41 12.74 -21.82 -17.35
N GLU A 42 12.90 -23.09 -16.98
CA GLU A 42 11.86 -23.89 -16.31
C GLU A 42 11.57 -23.36 -14.90
N GLY A 43 12.62 -23.05 -14.12
CA GLY A 43 12.48 -22.46 -12.79
C GLY A 43 11.83 -21.08 -12.83
N LYS A 44 12.15 -20.28 -13.86
CA LYS A 44 11.49 -19.00 -14.12
C LYS A 44 10.00 -19.20 -14.42
N ALA A 45 9.66 -20.14 -15.31
CA ALA A 45 8.26 -20.43 -15.66
C ALA A 45 7.45 -20.87 -14.43
N GLU A 46 8.02 -21.72 -13.58
CA GLU A 46 7.38 -22.17 -12.34
C GLU A 46 7.15 -21.01 -11.35
N ALA A 47 8.14 -20.12 -11.19
CA ALA A 47 7.99 -18.92 -10.37
C ALA A 47 6.86 -18.02 -10.90
N PHE A 48 6.77 -17.79 -12.21
CA PHE A 48 5.68 -17.00 -12.80
C PHE A 48 4.30 -17.67 -12.68
N LYS A 49 4.25 -19.00 -12.57
CA LYS A 49 3.00 -19.74 -12.43
C LYS A 49 2.45 -19.70 -11.00
N HIS A 50 3.32 -19.77 -9.99
CA HIS A 50 2.88 -19.96 -8.59
C HIS A 50 3.35 -18.88 -7.61
N LEU A 51 4.60 -18.41 -7.73
CA LEU A 51 5.20 -17.47 -6.78
C LEU A 51 4.79 -16.02 -7.07
N VAL A 52 5.00 -15.56 -8.31
CA VAL A 52 4.77 -14.17 -8.73
C VAL A 52 3.30 -13.77 -8.58
N PRO A 53 2.30 -14.58 -9.01
CA PRO A 53 0.89 -14.18 -8.88
C PRO A 53 0.47 -14.04 -7.40
N ARG A 54 1.03 -14.87 -6.51
CA ARG A 54 0.75 -14.80 -5.07
C ARG A 54 1.32 -13.53 -4.46
N ALA A 55 2.57 -13.20 -4.78
CA ALA A 55 3.18 -11.95 -4.33
C ALA A 55 2.42 -10.72 -4.88
N LEU A 56 2.00 -10.75 -6.15
CA LEU A 56 1.20 -9.67 -6.76
C LEU A 56 -0.17 -9.53 -6.11
N PHE A 57 -0.82 -10.63 -5.76
CA PHE A 57 -2.10 -10.60 -5.03
C PHE A 57 -1.95 -9.82 -3.72
N PHE A 58 -0.99 -10.19 -2.88
CA PHE A 58 -0.78 -9.51 -1.61
C PHE A 58 -0.31 -8.06 -1.80
N PHE A 59 0.54 -7.79 -2.79
CA PHE A 59 0.97 -6.42 -3.12
C PHE A 59 -0.22 -5.51 -3.45
N ARG A 60 -1.13 -5.97 -4.32
CA ARG A 60 -2.32 -5.21 -4.73
C ARG A 60 -3.25 -4.93 -3.55
N TRP A 61 -3.57 -5.94 -2.76
CA TRP A 61 -4.46 -5.77 -1.62
C TRP A 61 -3.81 -4.95 -0.49
N ALA A 62 -2.51 -5.07 -0.27
CA ALA A 62 -1.77 -4.23 0.67
C ALA A 62 -1.81 -2.75 0.26
N ALA A 63 -1.56 -2.45 -1.02
CA ALA A 63 -1.64 -1.10 -1.55
C ALA A 63 -3.04 -0.52 -1.40
N LEU A 64 -4.07 -1.29 -1.80
CA LEU A 64 -5.47 -0.87 -1.69
C LEU A 64 -5.86 -0.58 -0.24
N LEU A 65 -5.56 -1.50 0.68
CA LEU A 65 -5.87 -1.32 2.09
C LEU A 65 -5.13 -0.12 2.70
N THR A 66 -3.87 0.12 2.30
CA THR A 66 -3.13 1.31 2.74
C THR A 66 -3.90 2.57 2.37
N VAL A 67 -4.37 2.69 1.13
CA VAL A 67 -5.16 3.87 0.71
C VAL A 67 -6.50 3.92 1.42
N LEU A 68 -7.28 2.84 1.47
CA LEU A 68 -8.59 2.82 2.11
C LEU A 68 -8.54 3.21 3.59
N PHE A 69 -7.56 2.69 4.34
CA PHE A 69 -7.36 3.11 5.72
C PHE A 69 -6.92 4.57 5.82
N GLY A 70 -6.04 5.04 4.93
CA GLY A 70 -5.62 6.44 4.87
C GLY A 70 -6.79 7.40 4.65
N LEU A 71 -7.66 7.09 3.69
CA LEU A 71 -8.88 7.85 3.41
C LEU A 71 -9.85 7.84 4.59
N SER A 72 -9.98 6.70 5.26
CA SER A 72 -10.80 6.58 6.46
C SER A 72 -10.29 7.48 7.59
N ILE A 73 -8.97 7.54 7.80
CA ILE A 73 -8.34 8.44 8.78
C ILE A 73 -8.59 9.90 8.42
N LEU A 74 -8.40 10.29 7.15
CA LEU A 74 -8.66 11.66 6.69
C LEU A 74 -10.13 12.07 6.85
N GLY A 75 -11.05 11.15 6.56
CA GLY A 75 -12.49 11.34 6.76
C GLY A 75 -12.86 11.52 8.24
N GLN A 76 -12.34 10.66 9.12
CA GLN A 76 -12.57 10.76 10.57
C GLN A 76 -12.01 12.03 11.18
N ARG A 77 -10.90 12.55 10.64
CA ARG A 77 -10.29 13.83 11.05
C ARG A 77 -10.97 15.05 10.42
N GLY A 78 -11.93 14.86 9.51
CA GLY A 78 -12.65 15.96 8.85
C GLY A 78 -11.82 16.76 7.84
N ILE A 79 -10.66 16.24 7.41
CA ILE A 79 -9.71 16.95 6.53
C ILE A 79 -9.60 16.32 5.14
N LEU A 80 -10.48 15.36 4.80
CA LEU A 80 -10.44 14.66 3.51
C LEU A 80 -10.50 15.63 2.31
N LEU A 81 -11.46 16.56 2.33
CA LEU A 81 -11.61 17.54 1.25
C LEU A 81 -10.41 18.49 1.19
N ASP A 82 -9.94 18.99 2.34
CA ASP A 82 -8.74 19.83 2.40
C ASP A 82 -7.50 19.09 1.86
N ALA A 83 -7.36 17.78 2.12
CA ALA A 83 -6.27 16.97 1.60
C ALA A 83 -6.35 16.83 0.06
N TYR A 84 -7.51 16.49 -0.50
CA TYR A 84 -7.65 16.35 -1.97
C TYR A 84 -7.63 17.68 -2.71
N THR A 85 -7.99 18.78 -2.06
CA THR A 85 -7.88 20.14 -2.63
C THR A 85 -6.55 20.82 -2.32
N LEU A 86 -5.63 20.09 -1.68
CA LEU A 86 -4.28 20.57 -1.31
C LEU A 86 -4.31 21.90 -0.52
N HIS A 87 -5.25 22.03 0.39
CA HIS A 87 -5.54 23.26 1.10
C HIS A 87 -4.93 23.27 2.53
N LYS A 88 -4.49 24.45 2.99
CA LYS A 88 -3.95 24.69 4.35
C LYS A 88 -2.84 23.69 4.73
N GLY A 89 -2.79 23.28 6.00
CA GLY A 89 -1.84 22.30 6.53
C GLY A 89 -2.08 20.86 6.07
N ALA A 90 -3.13 20.58 5.28
CA ALA A 90 -3.42 19.25 4.76
C ALA A 90 -2.70 18.97 3.42
N ALA A 91 -2.06 19.96 2.79
CA ALA A 91 -1.43 19.80 1.48
C ALA A 91 -0.39 18.66 1.44
N VAL A 92 0.43 18.53 2.49
CA VAL A 92 1.49 17.50 2.55
C VAL A 92 0.90 16.09 2.57
N ILE A 93 -0.10 15.84 3.42
CA ILE A 93 -0.79 14.54 3.45
C ILE A 93 -1.65 14.33 2.20
N GLY A 94 -2.17 15.42 1.63
CA GLY A 94 -2.91 15.46 0.38
C GLY A 94 -2.10 14.98 -0.82
N MET A 95 -0.82 15.37 -0.92
CA MET A 95 0.08 14.81 -1.94
C MET A 95 0.20 13.29 -1.81
N GLY A 96 0.36 12.78 -0.58
CA GLY A 96 0.39 11.34 -0.32
C GLY A 96 -0.92 10.65 -0.70
N ALA A 97 -2.07 11.26 -0.39
CA ALA A 97 -3.39 10.76 -0.75
C ALA A 97 -3.60 10.70 -2.27
N TRP A 98 -3.18 11.74 -3.00
CA TRP A 98 -3.21 11.77 -4.47
C TRP A 98 -2.33 10.69 -5.09
N LEU A 99 -1.08 10.59 -4.65
CA LEU A 99 -0.15 9.57 -5.15
C LEU A 99 -0.72 8.16 -4.92
N GLY A 100 -1.20 7.88 -3.71
CA GLY A 100 -1.83 6.59 -3.41
C GLY A 100 -3.08 6.30 -4.25
N THR A 101 -3.91 7.31 -4.49
CA THR A 101 -5.14 7.16 -5.29
C THR A 101 -4.85 6.89 -6.76
N ILE A 102 -3.88 7.60 -7.36
CA ILE A 102 -3.55 7.48 -8.79
C ILE A 102 -2.78 6.19 -9.08
N MET A 103 -1.99 5.70 -8.14
CA MET A 103 -1.15 4.51 -8.30
C MET A 103 -1.89 3.18 -8.11
N LEU A 104 -3.17 3.21 -7.72
CA LEU A 104 -4.01 2.04 -7.49
C LEU A 104 -4.67 1.52 -8.78
#